data_AF-A0A7E4ULF9-F1
#
_entry.id   AF-A0A7E4ULF9-F1
#
_cell.length_a   1.000
_cell.length_b   1.000
_cell.length_c   1.000
_cell.angle_alpha   90.00
_cell.angle_beta   90.00
_cell.angle_gamma   90.00
#
_symmetry.space_group_name_H-M   'P 1'
#
loop_
_entity.id
_entity.type
_entity.pdbx_description
1 polymer ?
#
loop_
_entity_poly.entity_id
_entity_poly.type
_entity_poly.pdbx_seq_one_letter_code
_entity_poly.pdbx_strand_id
1 'polypeptide(L)'
;MMRNTLFLAIAVLGFVAVNAYIFECVGGCLCNTSDEIIHCHNVSSRQRLEMPPERLRGYTYIGMTNNDIRVLPSEDLLFEKFPDLKAIDIDGNRNFDCSTLDQYTRIHILSDCGKSPEEIGQRTVVDEPATPDCDTHCKLQHHYKALHAYAMKLWKTLKTKLEELNNTPFVTDVRKWVGETIANLRAKLEEKFPDEEDVPVTLAPVPIDAQVTVPPAEE
;
A
#
# COMPACT_ATOMS: atom_id res chain seq x y z
N MET A 1 0.21 -27.41 -36.99
CA MET A 1 -0.74 -27.34 -35.86
C MET A 1 -0.10 -27.12 -34.47
N MET A 2 1.24 -27.01 -34.32
CA MET A 2 1.89 -26.82 -32.99
C MET A 2 2.12 -25.36 -32.57
N ARG A 3 1.84 -24.36 -33.42
CA ARG A 3 2.19 -22.96 -33.15
C ARG A 3 1.15 -22.21 -32.30
N ASN A 4 -0.09 -22.70 -32.25
CA ASN A 4 -1.18 -22.09 -31.46
C ASN A 4 -1.21 -22.55 -29.99
N THR A 5 -0.60 -23.67 -29.66
CA THR A 5 -0.57 -24.18 -28.28
C THR A 5 0.50 -23.48 -27.42
N LEU A 6 1.56 -22.97 -28.04
CA LEU A 6 2.62 -22.24 -27.32
C LEU A 6 2.18 -20.83 -26.86
N PHE A 7 1.37 -20.14 -27.67
CA PHE A 7 0.83 -18.81 -27.29
C PHE A 7 -0.21 -18.91 -26.17
N LEU A 8 -0.97 -20.00 -26.09
CA LEU A 8 -1.90 -20.24 -24.97
C LEU A 8 -1.16 -20.51 -23.66
N ALA A 9 -0.02 -21.22 -23.71
CA ALA A 9 0.80 -21.49 -22.53
C ALA A 9 1.44 -20.22 -21.93
N ILE A 10 1.87 -19.27 -22.78
CA ILE A 10 2.49 -18.02 -22.33
C ILE A 10 1.45 -17.04 -21.75
N ALA A 11 0.22 -17.03 -22.27
CA ALA A 11 -0.86 -16.20 -21.73
C ALA A 11 -1.34 -16.68 -20.34
N VAL A 12 -1.19 -17.97 -20.02
CA VAL A 12 -1.56 -18.54 -18.71
C VAL A 12 -0.47 -18.33 -17.65
N LEU A 13 0.80 -18.17 -18.04
CA LEU A 13 1.93 -17.99 -17.12
C LEU A 13 2.10 -16.56 -16.57
N GLY A 14 1.32 -15.59 -17.05
CA GLY A 14 1.41 -14.18 -16.62
C GLY A 14 0.55 -13.77 -15.42
N PHE A 15 -0.37 -14.63 -14.98
CA PHE A 15 -1.22 -14.39 -13.81
C PHE A 15 -0.71 -15.23 -12.62
N VAL A 16 0.48 -14.89 -12.11
CA VAL A 16 0.78 -15.29 -10.74
C VAL A 16 -0.07 -14.39 -9.86
N ALA A 17 -1.30 -14.84 -9.57
CA ALA A 17 -2.13 -14.21 -8.57
C ALA A 17 -1.30 -14.16 -7.29
N VAL A 18 -0.97 -12.94 -6.86
CA VAL A 18 -0.40 -12.70 -5.53
C VAL A 18 -1.55 -13.00 -4.57
N ASN A 19 -1.74 -14.28 -4.26
CA ASN A 19 -2.78 -14.70 -3.35
C ASN A 19 -2.35 -14.20 -1.97
N ALA A 20 -3.14 -13.31 -1.40
CA ALA A 20 -3.04 -13.02 0.02
C ALA A 20 -3.19 -14.32 0.80
N TYR A 21 -2.30 -14.53 1.75
CA TYR A 21 -2.35 -15.67 2.65
C TYR A 21 -1.96 -15.27 4.07
N ILE A 22 -2.48 -16.04 5.01
CA ILE A 22 -2.21 -15.92 6.44
C ILE A 22 -1.36 -17.12 6.85
N PHE A 23 -0.29 -16.87 7.59
CA PHE A 23 0.60 -17.94 8.07
C PHE A 23 1.21 -17.58 9.43
N GLU A 24 1.66 -18.58 10.17
CA GLU A 24 2.39 -18.37 11.41
C GLU A 24 3.81 -17.89 11.10
N CYS A 25 4.24 -16.79 11.71
CA CYS A 25 5.50 -16.14 11.37
C CYS A 25 6.45 -15.96 12.54
N VAL A 26 6.05 -15.25 13.60
CA VAL A 26 6.93 -14.91 14.73
C VAL A 26 6.27 -15.28 16.05
N GLY A 27 6.90 -16.18 16.80
CA GLY A 27 6.47 -16.54 18.16
C GLY A 27 5.00 -16.91 18.29
N GLY A 28 4.42 -17.65 17.34
CA GLY A 28 2.99 -17.99 17.34
C GLY A 28 2.03 -16.92 16.81
N CYS A 29 2.53 -15.80 16.29
CA CYS A 29 1.71 -14.76 15.66
C CYS A 29 1.34 -15.12 14.22
N LEU A 30 0.19 -14.59 13.77
CA LEU A 30 -0.32 -14.77 12.41
C LEU A 30 0.00 -13.54 11.56
N CYS A 31 0.77 -13.72 10.50
CA CYS A 31 1.07 -12.68 9.53
C CYS A 31 0.08 -12.71 8.38
N ASN A 32 -0.56 -11.57 8.11
CA ASN A 32 -1.49 -11.40 6.99
C ASN A 32 -0.86 -10.52 5.91
N THR A 33 -0.62 -11.11 4.74
CA THR A 33 0.01 -10.43 3.60
C THR A 33 -0.93 -9.53 2.80
N SER A 34 -2.26 -9.67 2.96
CA SER A 34 -3.25 -8.73 2.38
C SER A 34 -3.20 -7.40 3.08
N ASP A 35 -3.30 -7.46 4.40
CA ASP A 35 -3.54 -6.28 5.23
C ASP A 35 -2.23 -5.69 5.75
N GLU A 36 -1.11 -6.37 5.51
CA GLU A 36 0.23 -5.98 5.96
C GLU A 36 0.31 -5.91 7.50
N ILE A 37 -0.45 -6.78 8.20
CA ILE A 37 -0.56 -6.80 9.66
C ILE A 37 -0.03 -8.11 10.24
N ILE A 38 0.70 -8.01 11.35
CA ILE A 38 1.07 -9.14 12.20
C ILE A 38 0.12 -9.18 13.40
N HIS A 39 -0.66 -10.26 13.53
CA HIS A 39 -1.61 -10.46 14.62
C HIS A 39 -0.99 -11.32 15.74
N CYS A 40 -0.72 -10.70 16.87
CA CYS A 40 -0.12 -11.27 18.08
C CYS A 40 -1.03 -11.11 19.32
N HIS A 41 -2.35 -11.03 19.14
CA HIS A 41 -3.30 -10.68 20.20
C HIS A 41 -3.70 -11.88 21.09
N ASN A 42 -4.24 -11.58 22.28
CA ASN A 42 -4.95 -12.52 23.16
C ASN A 42 -4.15 -13.75 23.63
N VAL A 43 -2.84 -13.60 23.79
CA VAL A 43 -1.95 -14.59 24.42
C VAL A 43 -1.54 -14.03 25.78
N SER A 44 -2.37 -14.26 26.79
CA SER A 44 -2.24 -13.66 28.14
C SER A 44 -0.88 -13.86 28.83
N SER A 45 -0.09 -14.85 28.41
CA SER A 45 1.26 -15.12 28.91
C SER A 45 2.38 -14.39 28.16
N ARG A 46 2.09 -13.73 27.03
CA ARG A 46 3.09 -13.04 26.23
C ARG A 46 3.50 -11.74 26.91
N GLN A 47 4.77 -11.68 27.32
CA GLN A 47 5.35 -10.53 28.02
C GLN A 47 6.23 -9.63 27.16
N ARG A 48 6.59 -10.09 25.97
CA ARG A 48 7.47 -9.40 25.02
C ARG A 48 7.10 -9.73 23.59
N LEU A 49 7.43 -8.83 22.66
CA LEU A 49 7.46 -9.13 21.25
C LEU A 49 8.68 -10.00 20.95
N GLU A 50 8.45 -11.20 20.42
CA GLU A 50 9.53 -12.05 19.95
C GLU A 50 10.08 -11.51 18.64
N MET A 51 11.41 -11.53 18.51
CA MET A 51 12.06 -11.09 17.27
C MET A 51 12.10 -12.25 16.29
N PRO A 52 11.71 -12.03 15.02
CA PRO A 52 11.85 -13.06 14.02
C PRO A 52 13.34 -13.35 13.76
N PRO A 53 13.70 -14.60 13.42
CA PRO A 53 15.07 -14.93 13.07
C PRO A 53 15.52 -14.13 11.84
N GLU A 54 14.63 -14.02 10.86
CA GLU A 54 14.82 -13.27 9.62
C GLU A 54 14.06 -11.94 9.62
N ARG A 55 14.48 -11.02 8.76
CA ARG A 55 13.80 -9.74 8.57
C ARG A 55 12.46 -9.93 7.84
N LEU A 56 11.37 -9.41 8.41
CA LEU A 56 10.02 -9.46 7.85
C LEU A 56 9.65 -8.09 7.23
N ARG A 57 9.58 -8.05 5.89
CA ARG A 57 9.22 -6.86 5.11
C ARG A 57 7.75 -6.86 4.72
N GLY A 58 7.23 -5.68 4.41
CA GLY A 58 5.86 -5.48 3.94
C GLY A 58 4.80 -5.58 5.04
N TYR A 59 5.20 -5.51 6.32
CA TYR A 59 4.26 -5.40 7.43
C TYR A 59 4.36 -4.02 8.05
N THR A 60 3.25 -3.30 8.05
CA THR A 60 3.16 -1.91 8.50
C THR A 60 2.58 -1.79 9.91
N TYR A 61 1.88 -2.83 10.39
CA TYR A 61 1.27 -2.85 11.72
C TYR A 61 1.54 -4.16 12.46
N ILE A 62 1.81 -4.07 13.77
CA ILE A 62 1.84 -5.23 14.67
C ILE A 62 0.76 -5.05 15.73
N GLY A 63 -0.19 -5.95 15.76
CA GLY A 63 -1.24 -5.97 16.75
C GLY A 63 -0.90 -6.90 17.92
N MET A 64 -0.79 -6.37 19.13
CA MET A 64 -0.41 -7.07 20.35
C MET A 64 -1.39 -6.83 21.51
N THR A 65 -2.65 -6.55 21.19
CA THR A 65 -3.66 -6.27 22.22
C THR A 65 -3.95 -7.44 23.14
N ASN A 66 -4.36 -7.12 24.38
CA ASN A 66 -4.79 -8.08 25.40
C ASN A 66 -3.74 -9.18 25.73
N ASN A 67 -2.49 -8.77 25.93
CA ASN A 67 -1.41 -9.64 26.41
C ASN A 67 -0.90 -9.15 27.79
N ASP A 68 0.31 -9.55 28.21
CA ASP A 68 1.02 -9.02 29.39
C ASP A 68 2.33 -8.30 28.97
N ILE A 69 2.33 -7.63 27.82
CA ILE A 69 3.53 -6.92 27.31
C ILE A 69 3.94 -5.86 28.31
N ARG A 70 5.20 -5.94 28.76
CA ARG A 70 5.75 -5.03 29.78
C ARG A 70 6.57 -3.93 29.17
N VAL A 71 7.38 -4.26 28.17
CA VAL A 71 8.31 -3.36 27.50
C VAL A 71 8.40 -3.79 26.05
N LEU A 72 8.45 -2.81 25.15
CA LEU A 72 8.74 -3.04 23.74
C LEU A 72 10.27 -2.96 23.50
N PRO A 73 10.80 -3.64 22.47
CA PRO A 73 12.20 -3.48 22.08
C PRO A 73 12.51 -2.05 21.61
N SER A 74 13.80 -1.71 21.48
CA SER A 74 14.19 -0.42 20.92
C SER A 74 13.74 -0.27 19.46
N GLU A 75 13.48 0.97 19.03
CA GLU A 75 13.11 1.24 17.64
C GLU A 75 14.12 0.72 16.63
N ASP A 76 15.41 0.81 16.91
CA ASP A 76 16.45 0.34 15.99
C ASP A 76 16.35 -1.16 15.75
N LEU A 77 16.10 -1.94 16.82
CA LEU A 77 15.88 -3.38 16.70
C LEU A 77 14.57 -3.69 15.97
N LEU A 78 13.52 -2.90 16.23
CA LEU A 78 12.24 -3.03 15.53
C LEU A 78 12.40 -2.77 14.04
N PHE A 79 13.10 -1.72 13.60
CA PHE A 79 13.35 -1.46 12.17
C PHE A 79 14.33 -2.44 11.53
N GLU A 80 15.28 -2.98 12.29
CA GLU A 80 16.16 -4.03 11.78
C GLU A 80 15.36 -5.27 11.35
N LYS A 81 14.34 -5.62 12.14
CA LYS A 81 13.50 -6.81 11.93
C LYS A 81 12.24 -6.55 11.10
N PHE A 82 11.65 -5.37 11.23
CA PHE A 82 10.41 -4.92 10.61
C PHE A 82 10.63 -3.53 9.98
N PRO A 83 11.32 -3.44 8.84
CA PRO A 83 11.75 -2.15 8.29
C PRO A 83 10.60 -1.26 7.79
N ASP A 84 9.43 -1.83 7.52
CA ASP A 84 8.25 -1.12 7.00
C ASP A 84 7.23 -0.78 8.11
N LEU A 85 7.57 -1.08 9.38
CA LEU A 85 6.69 -0.92 10.53
C LEU A 85 6.37 0.55 10.80
N LYS A 86 5.09 0.85 10.98
CA LYS A 86 4.58 2.21 11.26
C LYS A 86 3.94 2.31 12.63
N ALA A 87 3.26 1.27 13.08
CA ALA A 87 2.64 1.28 14.39
C ALA A 87 2.58 -0.09 15.07
N ILE A 88 2.52 -0.06 16.40
CA ILE A 88 2.30 -1.23 17.25
C ILE A 88 1.12 -0.93 18.15
N ASP A 89 0.13 -1.81 18.13
CA ASP A 89 -1.03 -1.74 19.02
C ASP A 89 -0.81 -2.63 20.25
N ILE A 90 -0.64 -2.01 21.42
CA ILE A 90 -0.47 -2.65 22.72
C ILE A 90 -1.63 -2.36 23.68
N ASP A 91 -2.81 -1.96 23.18
CA ASP A 91 -3.99 -1.77 24.03
C ASP A 91 -4.32 -3.05 24.84
N GLY A 92 -4.82 -2.90 26.06
CA GLY A 92 -5.17 -4.01 26.96
C GLY A 92 -3.98 -4.66 27.69
N ASN A 93 -2.76 -4.15 27.54
CA ASN A 93 -1.57 -4.63 28.27
C ASN A 93 -1.38 -3.85 29.59
N ARG A 94 -2.06 -4.31 30.67
CA ARG A 94 -2.16 -3.58 31.95
C ARG A 94 -0.84 -3.33 32.67
N ASN A 95 0.17 -4.17 32.44
CA ASN A 95 1.48 -4.07 33.09
C ASN A 95 2.54 -3.46 32.18
N PHE A 96 2.12 -2.80 31.09
CA PHE A 96 3.05 -2.09 30.21
C PHE A 96 3.66 -0.88 30.90
N ASP A 97 4.97 -0.71 30.75
CA ASP A 97 5.71 0.42 31.29
C ASP A 97 5.53 1.65 30.40
N CYS A 98 4.50 2.44 30.72
CA CYS A 98 4.18 3.67 30.01
C CYS A 98 5.31 4.71 30.00
N SER A 99 6.28 4.64 30.93
CA SER A 99 7.42 5.57 30.94
C SER A 99 8.37 5.37 29.76
N THR A 100 8.26 4.23 29.08
CA THR A 100 9.08 3.90 27.91
C THR A 100 8.54 4.47 26.61
N LEU A 101 7.33 5.06 26.58
CA LEU A 101 6.70 5.51 25.33
C LEU A 101 7.48 6.62 24.61
N ASP A 102 8.13 7.51 25.36
CA ASP A 102 8.88 8.65 24.81
C ASP A 102 10.09 8.21 23.96
N GLN A 103 10.53 6.95 24.06
CA GLN A 103 11.62 6.41 23.25
C GLN A 103 11.19 6.02 21.82
N TYR A 104 9.88 6.00 21.54
CA TYR A 104 9.31 5.68 20.23
C TYR A 104 8.91 6.98 19.52
N THR A 105 9.74 7.40 18.56
CA THR A 105 9.55 8.66 17.82
C THR A 105 9.17 8.45 16.36
N ARG A 106 9.50 7.28 15.80
CA ARG A 106 9.26 6.88 14.42
C ARG A 106 8.12 5.88 14.30
N ILE A 107 7.85 5.11 15.36
CA ILE A 107 6.78 4.12 15.41
C ILE A 107 5.66 4.64 16.31
N HIS A 108 4.43 4.67 15.80
CA HIS A 108 3.26 5.02 16.59
C HIS A 108 2.88 3.87 17.54
N ILE A 109 2.88 4.11 18.84
CA ILE A 109 2.48 3.11 19.84
C ILE A 109 1.05 3.42 20.30
N LEU A 110 0.10 2.54 20.00
CA LEU A 110 -1.26 2.64 20.52
C LEU A 110 -1.31 1.90 21.85
N SER A 111 -1.65 2.62 22.91
CA SER A 111 -1.64 2.06 24.26
C SER A 111 -2.73 2.68 25.12
N ASP A 112 -3.10 2.01 26.20
CA ASP A 112 -4.01 2.55 27.21
C ASP A 112 -3.32 3.50 28.20
N CYS A 113 -2.04 3.81 27.99
CA CYS A 113 -1.31 4.75 28.83
C CYS A 113 -1.95 6.15 28.75
N GLY A 114 -2.31 6.70 29.91
CA GLY A 114 -2.91 8.03 30.00
C GLY A 114 -4.41 8.09 29.68
N LYS A 115 -5.05 6.97 29.32
CA LYS A 115 -6.52 6.90 29.13
C LYS A 115 -7.25 6.80 30.47
N SER A 116 -8.43 7.42 30.56
CA SER A 116 -9.35 7.21 31.67
C SER A 116 -9.94 5.79 31.63
N PRO A 117 -10.45 5.24 32.74
CA PRO A 117 -11.15 3.96 32.75
C PRO A 117 -12.34 3.86 31.78
N GLU A 118 -12.96 5.00 31.40
CA GLU A 118 -14.05 5.02 30.41
C GLU A 118 -13.55 4.98 28.96
N GLU A 119 -12.29 5.36 28.73
CA GLU A 119 -11.63 5.39 27.42
C GLU A 119 -10.91 4.06 27.11
N ILE A 120 -10.54 3.29 28.16
CA ILE A 120 -9.94 1.97 28.01
C ILE A 120 -10.89 1.01 27.27
N GLY A 121 -10.41 0.39 26.20
CA GLY A 121 -11.19 -0.53 25.36
C GLY A 121 -11.97 0.15 24.23
N GLN A 122 -11.95 1.48 24.14
CA GLN A 122 -12.28 2.16 22.89
C GLN A 122 -11.12 2.00 21.92
N ARG A 123 -11.43 1.66 20.67
CA ARG A 123 -10.41 1.45 19.63
C ARG A 123 -9.66 2.76 19.43
N THR A 124 -8.37 2.79 19.74
CA THR A 124 -7.50 3.91 19.42
C THR A 124 -7.49 4.06 17.91
N VAL A 125 -8.19 5.08 17.39
CA VAL A 125 -8.14 5.38 15.97
C VAL A 125 -6.75 5.93 15.73
N VAL A 126 -5.98 5.23 14.90
CA VAL A 126 -4.78 5.82 14.30
C VAL A 126 -5.31 6.87 13.34
N ASP A 127 -5.54 8.07 13.86
CA ASP A 127 -5.65 9.22 13.00
C ASP A 127 -4.32 9.30 12.27
N GLU A 128 -4.32 9.02 10.95
CA GLU A 128 -3.23 9.48 10.09
C GLU A 128 -2.95 10.91 10.52
N PRO A 129 -1.68 11.27 10.82
CA PRO A 129 -1.37 12.54 11.45
C PRO A 129 -2.11 13.64 10.70
N ALA A 130 -3.06 14.28 11.41
CA ALA A 130 -3.71 15.47 10.93
C ALA A 130 -2.62 16.54 10.89
N THR A 131 -1.85 16.56 9.80
CA THR A 131 -0.99 17.68 9.48
C THR A 131 -1.89 18.91 9.46
N PRO A 132 -1.70 19.87 10.37
CA PRO A 132 -2.39 21.14 10.23
C PRO A 132 -1.92 21.73 8.90
N ASP A 133 -2.87 22.00 8.01
CA ASP A 133 -2.69 22.62 6.68
C ASP A 133 -2.48 21.72 5.45
N CYS A 134 -3.13 20.55 5.34
CA CYS A 134 -3.19 19.87 4.03
C CYS A 134 -4.57 19.28 3.70
N ASP A 135 -5.33 20.00 2.87
CA ASP A 135 -6.55 19.51 2.21
C ASP A 135 -6.31 18.21 1.44
N THR A 136 -7.40 17.50 1.08
CA THR A 136 -7.37 16.27 0.25
C THR A 136 -6.52 16.41 -1.02
N HIS A 137 -6.43 17.64 -1.55
CA HIS A 137 -5.57 17.99 -2.68
C HIS A 137 -4.07 17.86 -2.36
N CYS A 138 -3.63 18.29 -1.17
CA CYS A 138 -2.25 18.15 -0.73
C CYS A 138 -1.88 16.69 -0.44
N LYS A 139 -2.78 15.93 0.19
CA LYS A 139 -2.59 14.48 0.37
C LYS A 139 -2.41 13.80 -1.00
N LEU A 140 -3.28 14.11 -1.97
CA LEU A 140 -3.20 13.57 -3.32
C LEU A 140 -1.89 13.98 -4.01
N GLN A 141 -1.44 15.22 -3.86
CA GLN A 141 -0.21 15.71 -4.47
C GLN A 141 1.05 15.08 -3.84
N HIS A 142 1.06 14.82 -2.53
CA HIS A 142 2.15 14.14 -1.84
C HIS A 142 2.24 12.67 -2.27
N HIS A 143 1.10 11.96 -2.29
CA HIS A 143 1.05 10.59 -2.79
C HIS A 143 1.36 10.49 -4.28
N TYR A 144 0.94 11.48 -5.09
CA TYR A 144 1.31 11.55 -6.50
C TYR A 144 2.81 11.77 -6.70
N LYS A 145 3.45 12.63 -5.90
CA LYS A 145 4.90 12.83 -5.95
C LYS A 145 5.67 11.57 -5.56
N ALA A 146 5.24 10.88 -4.51
CA ALA A 146 5.84 9.62 -4.09
C ALA A 146 5.64 8.51 -5.13
N LEU A 147 4.43 8.39 -5.67
CA LEU A 147 4.09 7.44 -6.75
C LEU A 147 4.88 7.76 -8.02
N HIS A 148 4.97 9.03 -8.41
CA HIS A 148 5.70 9.48 -9.59
C HIS A 148 7.21 9.23 -9.43
N ALA A 149 7.79 9.51 -8.26
CA ALA A 149 9.19 9.20 -7.98
C ALA A 149 9.45 7.69 -8.06
N TYR A 150 8.55 6.87 -7.50
CA TYR A 150 8.62 5.42 -7.58
C TYR A 150 8.48 4.92 -9.02
N ALA A 151 7.46 5.40 -9.76
CA ALA A 151 7.23 5.07 -11.16
C ALA A 151 8.39 5.48 -12.05
N MET A 152 9.00 6.65 -11.82
CA MET A 152 10.19 7.08 -12.54
C MET A 152 11.41 6.24 -12.22
N LYS A 153 11.58 5.79 -10.97
CA LYS A 153 12.65 4.86 -10.59
C LYS A 153 12.43 3.49 -11.24
N LEU A 154 11.19 3.01 -11.27
CA LEU A 154 10.81 1.76 -11.92
C LEU A 154 11.03 1.86 -13.43
N TRP A 155 10.59 2.95 -14.06
CA TRP A 155 10.79 3.24 -15.47
C TRP A 155 12.26 3.33 -15.83
N LYS A 156 13.09 3.98 -15.00
CA LYS A 156 14.54 4.03 -15.19
C LYS A 156 15.17 2.64 -15.10
N THR A 157 14.74 1.83 -14.13
CA THR A 157 15.21 0.45 -13.97
C THR A 157 14.81 -0.42 -15.16
N LEU A 158 13.55 -0.32 -15.60
CA LEU A 158 13.02 -1.02 -16.76
C LEU A 158 13.71 -0.57 -18.05
N LYS A 159 13.96 0.73 -18.22
CA LYS A 159 14.68 1.29 -19.37
C LYS A 159 16.11 0.78 -19.42
N THR A 160 16.84 0.79 -18.30
CA THR A 160 18.20 0.23 -18.23
C THR A 160 18.19 -1.27 -18.53
N LYS A 161 17.21 -2.02 -17.99
CA LYS A 161 17.07 -3.46 -18.30
C LYS A 161 16.70 -3.71 -19.76
N LEU A 162 15.89 -2.85 -20.37
CA LEU A 162 15.54 -2.92 -21.79
C LEU A 162 16.73 -2.58 -22.69
N GLU A 163 17.55 -1.60 -22.31
CA GLU A 163 18.80 -1.23 -23.00
C GLU A 163 19.85 -2.35 -22.89
N GLU A 164 19.97 -3.01 -21.74
CA GLU A 164 20.80 -4.21 -21.54
C GLU A 164 20.29 -5.40 -22.37
N LEU A 165 18.97 -5.56 -22.52
CA LEU A 165 18.33 -6.63 -23.29
C LEU A 165 18.26 -6.36 -24.80
N ASN A 166 18.55 -5.14 -25.25
CA ASN A 166 18.51 -4.72 -26.66
C ASN A 166 19.51 -5.46 -27.56
N ASN A 167 20.37 -6.31 -26.97
CA ASN A 167 21.32 -7.18 -27.65
C ASN A 167 20.82 -8.63 -27.83
N THR A 168 19.54 -8.92 -27.53
CA THR A 168 18.95 -10.26 -27.65
C THR A 168 17.82 -10.30 -28.69
N PRO A 169 17.68 -11.40 -29.45
CA PRO A 169 16.65 -11.55 -30.49
C PRO A 169 15.21 -11.39 -29.98
N PHE A 170 14.98 -11.62 -28.68
CA PHE A 170 13.68 -11.49 -28.03
C PHE A 170 13.08 -10.08 -28.10
N VAL A 171 13.89 -9.02 -27.98
CA VAL A 171 13.39 -7.62 -27.99
C VAL A 171 12.89 -7.22 -29.38
N THR A 172 13.52 -7.74 -30.44
CA THR A 172 13.09 -7.52 -31.83
C THR A 172 11.72 -8.15 -32.07
N ASP A 173 11.47 -9.34 -31.52
CA ASP A 173 10.20 -10.04 -31.65
C ASP A 173 9.08 -9.32 -30.88
N VAL A 174 9.36 -8.82 -29.67
CA VAL A 174 8.40 -8.02 -28.89
C VAL A 174 8.06 -6.71 -29.60
N ARG A 175 9.06 -6.00 -30.13
CA ARG A 175 8.84 -4.74 -30.85
C ARG A 175 8.00 -4.94 -32.10
N LYS A 176 8.26 -6.02 -32.83
CA LYS A 176 7.49 -6.41 -34.02
C LYS A 176 6.04 -6.74 -33.66
N TRP A 177 5.82 -7.53 -32.61
CA TRP A 177 4.48 -7.89 -32.15
C TRP A 177 3.66 -6.68 -31.69
N VAL A 178 4.27 -5.75 -30.94
CA VAL A 178 3.59 -4.50 -30.51
C VAL A 178 3.22 -3.64 -31.72
N GLY A 179 4.14 -3.47 -32.68
CA GLY A 179 3.86 -2.71 -33.91
C GLY A 179 2.72 -3.31 -34.73
N GLU A 180 2.72 -4.64 -34.91
CA GLU A 180 1.66 -5.36 -35.64
C GLU A 180 0.31 -5.31 -34.89
N THR A 181 0.32 -5.31 -33.56
CA THR A 181 -0.88 -5.21 -32.73
C THR A 181 -1.50 -3.81 -32.81
N ILE A 182 -0.68 -2.75 -32.74
CA ILE A 182 -1.14 -1.36 -32.89
C ILE A 182 -1.71 -1.12 -34.29
N ALA A 183 -1.06 -1.63 -35.34
CA ALA A 183 -1.55 -1.51 -36.71
C ALA A 183 -2.89 -2.24 -36.91
N ASN A 184 -3.05 -3.45 -36.38
CA ASN A 184 -4.31 -4.19 -36.43
C ASN A 184 -5.43 -3.53 -35.63
N LEU A 185 -5.12 -2.91 -34.49
CA LEU A 185 -6.10 -2.15 -33.71
C LEU A 185 -6.55 -0.89 -34.44
N ARG A 186 -5.62 -0.16 -35.08
CA ARG A 186 -5.94 1.02 -35.92
C ARG A 186 -6.84 0.63 -37.10
N ALA A 187 -6.47 -0.41 -37.85
CA ALA A 187 -7.27 -0.88 -38.98
C ALA A 187 -8.69 -1.31 -38.57
N LYS A 188 -8.81 -1.98 -37.40
CA LYS A 188 -10.12 -2.34 -36.83
C LYS A 188 -10.92 -1.15 -36.32
N LEU A 189 -10.25 -0.06 -35.90
CA LEU A 189 -10.93 1.18 -35.51
C LEU A 189 -11.47 1.90 -36.75
N GLU A 190 -10.67 2.00 -37.81
CA GLU A 190 -11.04 2.62 -39.10
C GLU A 190 -12.16 1.85 -39.81
N GLU A 191 -12.19 0.51 -39.69
CA GLU A 191 -13.30 -0.32 -40.19
C GLU A 191 -14.60 -0.12 -39.41
N LYS A 192 -14.50 0.13 -38.09
CA LYS A 192 -15.65 0.21 -37.18
C LYS A 192 -16.26 1.61 -37.10
N PHE A 193 -15.54 2.63 -37.53
CA PHE A 193 -15.97 4.02 -37.60
C PHE A 193 -15.44 4.64 -38.90
N PRO A 194 -16.12 4.44 -40.05
CA PRO A 194 -15.77 5.14 -41.28
C PRO A 194 -16.12 6.62 -41.10
N ASP A 195 -15.10 7.47 -41.04
CA ASP A 195 -15.12 8.94 -41.06
C ASP A 195 -16.49 9.60 -40.82
N GLU A 196 -16.82 9.86 -39.56
CA GLU A 196 -17.81 10.89 -39.24
C GLU A 196 -17.10 12.24 -39.38
N GLU A 197 -17.53 13.03 -40.38
CA GLU A 197 -16.98 14.35 -40.73
C GLU A 197 -16.60 15.17 -39.50
N ASP A 198 -15.47 15.88 -39.60
CA ASP A 198 -14.94 16.83 -38.62
C ASP A 198 -16.05 17.70 -37.99
N VAL A 199 -16.60 17.27 -36.85
CA VAL A 199 -17.45 18.13 -36.01
C VAL A 199 -16.51 19.05 -35.24
N PRO A 200 -16.55 20.37 -35.45
CA PRO A 200 -15.67 21.28 -34.73
C PRO A 200 -16.03 21.23 -33.24
N VAL A 201 -15.09 20.74 -32.43
CA VAL A 201 -15.18 20.78 -30.97
C VAL A 201 -15.07 22.25 -30.54
N THR A 202 -16.21 22.91 -30.42
CA THR A 202 -16.31 24.17 -29.68
C THR A 202 -16.32 23.81 -28.20
N LEU A 203 -15.16 23.97 -27.55
CA LEU A 203 -15.05 23.93 -26.10
C LEU A 203 -15.83 25.13 -25.53
N ALA A 204 -17.05 24.91 -25.07
CA ALA A 204 -17.73 25.88 -24.24
C ALA A 204 -17.01 25.97 -22.87
N PRO A 205 -16.72 27.17 -22.35
CA PRO A 205 -16.14 27.32 -21.02
C PRO A 205 -17.16 26.92 -19.94
N VAL A 206 -16.69 26.14 -18.97
CA VAL A 206 -17.45 25.74 -17.78
C VAL A 206 -17.68 26.98 -16.90
N PRO A 207 -18.92 27.31 -16.49
CA PRO A 207 -19.17 28.40 -15.56
C PRO A 207 -18.69 28.00 -14.16
N ILE A 208 -17.71 28.73 -13.64
CA ILE A 208 -17.34 28.72 -12.22
C ILE A 208 -18.21 29.80 -11.58
N ASP A 209 -19.38 29.42 -11.07
CA ASP A 209 -20.07 30.09 -9.95
C ASP A 209 -21.39 29.38 -9.68
N ALA A 210 -21.36 28.42 -8.79
CA ALA A 210 -22.55 27.95 -8.07
C ALA A 210 -22.30 28.21 -6.59
N GLN A 211 -22.73 29.39 -6.13
CA GLN A 211 -22.81 29.69 -4.71
C GLN A 211 -23.80 28.72 -4.06
N VAL A 212 -23.31 27.91 -3.12
CA VAL A 212 -24.13 27.07 -2.27
C VAL A 212 -24.71 27.95 -1.16
N THR A 213 -26.00 28.25 -1.25
CA THR A 213 -26.76 28.87 -0.16
C THR A 213 -27.03 27.83 0.94
N VAL A 214 -26.62 28.14 2.17
CA VAL A 214 -26.91 27.36 3.37
C VAL A 214 -28.30 27.78 3.91
N PRO A 215 -29.21 26.85 4.25
CA PRO A 215 -30.48 27.19 4.89
C PRO A 215 -30.29 27.55 6.38
N PRO A 216 -31.15 28.40 6.97
CA PRO A 216 -30.97 28.86 8.34
C PRO A 216 -31.36 27.76 9.35
N ALA A 217 -30.69 27.81 10.50
CA ALA A 217 -31.00 27.00 11.67
C ALA A 217 -32.37 27.41 12.25
N GLU A 218 -33.22 26.42 12.52
CA GLU A 218 -34.41 26.59 13.36
C GLU A 218 -33.99 26.41 14.83
N GLU A 219 -34.46 27.34 15.67
CA GLU A 219 -34.29 27.43 17.13
C GLU A 219 -35.00 26.31 17.90
#